data_AF-A0A5C9DAP7-F1
#
_entry.id   AF-A0A5C9DAP7-F1
#
_cell.length_a   1.000
_cell.length_b   1.000
_cell.length_c   1.000
_cell.angle_alpha   90.00
_cell.angle_beta   90.00
_cell.angle_gamma   90.00
#
_symmetry.space_group_name_H-M   'P 1'
#
loop_
_entity.id
_entity.type
_entity.pdbx_description
1 polymer ?
#
loop_
_entity_poly.entity_id
_entity_poly.type
_entity_poly.pdbx_seq_one_letter_code
_entity_poly.pdbx_strand_id
1 'polypeptide(L)'
;FFPDVLLELFPELTKGGHVCACDPFWKNFLRVKYSELLEDVPDIAGIITSLGTGESRVSITSNRCTCPLCAAKSTEDWYLGLLSAMYEPLAAKGKRLVVRDFVFTKKNQDQLASQFDRLPGDVAIAIKNTPHDYYPTFPVNALIENLKGRDKWIEFDAMAQYFGWGIGPSILLEDFRTRFAHALAHGAKGVILRTDWESLDGHTAFDTPNIVNLYAGAALAGSGKAKDEEIVRLWVEDARGFKDPSMPEAIKEEATAWLASLLRRSWDVIKQGLFVQDCVFNDCSTFPVGYDQALWLTLEKNSLQDWKPEKAGAYDPGEANILAIIDEKEKALEGAKTLARYPVLITFFPRNSWVS
;
A
#
# COMPACT_ATOMS: atom_id res chain seq x y z
N PHE A 1 12.01 -14.73 -2.80
CA PHE A 1 11.83 -16.07 -3.38
C PHE A 1 13.20 -16.65 -3.71
N PHE A 2 13.43 -17.94 -3.47
CA PHE A 2 14.63 -18.64 -3.94
C PHE A 2 14.20 -20.03 -4.46
N PRO A 3 14.80 -20.55 -5.55
CA PRO A 3 14.42 -21.83 -6.13
C PRO A 3 14.63 -23.02 -5.19
N ASP A 4 13.74 -24.02 -5.26
CA ASP A 4 13.81 -25.23 -4.40
C ASP A 4 15.08 -26.05 -4.62
N VAL A 5 15.62 -26.04 -5.84
CA VAL A 5 16.89 -26.69 -6.16
C VAL A 5 18.05 -26.23 -5.26
N LEU A 6 17.99 -25.01 -4.69
CA LEU A 6 19.00 -24.59 -3.71
C LEU A 6 18.99 -25.45 -2.45
N LEU A 7 17.82 -25.90 -1.99
CA LEU A 7 17.73 -26.78 -0.82
C LEU A 7 18.12 -28.21 -1.15
N GLU A 8 18.02 -28.62 -2.42
CA GLU A 8 18.53 -29.91 -2.90
C GLU A 8 20.06 -29.91 -2.99
N LEU A 9 20.64 -28.79 -3.46
CA LEU A 9 22.10 -28.62 -3.58
C LEU A 9 22.78 -28.34 -2.24
N PHE A 10 22.08 -27.67 -1.31
CA PHE A 10 22.56 -27.32 0.03
C PHE A 10 21.61 -27.88 1.11
N PRO A 11 21.51 -29.22 1.25
CA PRO A 11 20.57 -29.85 2.18
C PRO A 11 20.82 -29.48 3.65
N GLU A 12 22.04 -29.06 4.00
CA GLU A 12 22.43 -28.59 5.34
C GLU A 12 21.68 -27.31 5.79
N LEU A 13 21.08 -26.58 4.84
CA LEU A 13 20.21 -25.43 5.13
C LEU A 13 18.90 -25.86 5.81
N THR A 14 18.53 -27.14 5.74
CA THR A 14 17.35 -27.69 6.41
C THR A 14 17.75 -28.38 7.71
N LYS A 15 17.24 -27.89 8.83
CA LYS A 15 17.56 -28.39 10.17
C LYS A 15 16.26 -28.77 10.87
N GLY A 16 16.08 -30.07 11.14
CA GLY A 16 14.86 -30.59 11.74
C GLY A 16 13.61 -30.40 10.87
N GLY A 17 13.74 -30.54 9.54
CA GLY A 17 12.63 -30.36 8.60
C GLY A 17 12.24 -28.91 8.33
N HIS A 18 13.00 -27.94 8.84
CA HIS A 18 12.76 -26.51 8.64
C HIS A 18 13.98 -25.81 8.05
N VAL A 19 13.76 -24.89 7.11
CA VAL A 19 14.83 -24.07 6.54
C VAL A 19 15.40 -23.15 7.62
N CYS A 20 16.70 -23.15 7.78
CA CYS A 20 17.42 -22.33 8.75
C CYS A 20 17.56 -20.89 8.25
N ALA A 21 16.69 -19.99 8.71
CA ALA A 21 16.74 -18.56 8.37
C ALA A 21 18.07 -17.87 8.72
N CYS A 22 18.77 -18.36 9.76
CA CYS A 22 19.97 -17.73 10.31
C CYS A 22 21.28 -18.27 9.75
N ASP A 23 21.23 -19.14 8.73
CA ASP A 23 22.43 -19.73 8.15
C ASP A 23 23.26 -18.65 7.40
N PRO A 24 24.59 -18.59 7.57
CA PRO A 24 25.44 -17.62 6.87
C PRO A 24 25.34 -17.70 5.34
N PHE A 25 24.94 -18.85 4.80
CA PHE A 25 24.68 -19.03 3.38
C PHE A 25 23.84 -17.90 2.78
N TRP A 26 22.73 -17.49 3.44
CA TRP A 26 21.80 -16.50 2.88
C TRP A 26 22.45 -15.13 2.67
N LYS A 27 23.32 -14.70 3.58
CA LYS A 27 24.06 -13.43 3.43
C LYS A 27 25.04 -13.50 2.27
N ASN A 28 25.76 -14.61 2.13
CA ASN A 28 26.71 -14.79 1.04
C ASN A 28 25.98 -14.89 -0.30
N PHE A 29 24.89 -15.65 -0.35
CA PHE A 29 24.04 -15.78 -1.52
C PHE A 29 23.51 -14.42 -1.98
N LEU A 30 22.95 -13.60 -1.08
CA LEU A 30 22.48 -12.27 -1.42
C LEU A 30 23.59 -11.37 -1.95
N ARG A 31 24.75 -11.35 -1.29
CA ARG A 31 25.89 -10.52 -1.74
C ARG A 31 26.33 -10.88 -3.15
N VAL A 32 26.45 -12.18 -3.45
CA VAL A 32 26.81 -12.68 -4.78
C VAL A 32 25.73 -12.31 -5.79
N LYS A 33 24.46 -12.58 -5.50
CA LYS A 33 23.34 -12.29 -6.43
C LYS A 33 23.17 -10.81 -6.73
N TYR A 34 23.38 -9.93 -5.75
CA TYR A 34 23.35 -8.49 -6.00
C TYR A 34 24.56 -8.04 -6.80
N SER A 35 25.73 -8.67 -6.63
CA SER A 35 26.91 -8.37 -7.46
C SER A 35 26.69 -8.79 -8.92
N GLU A 36 26.20 -10.02 -9.14
CA GLU A 36 25.83 -10.54 -10.47
C GLU A 36 24.77 -9.63 -11.14
N LEU A 37 23.72 -9.24 -10.41
CA LEU A 37 22.68 -8.34 -10.94
C LEU A 37 23.27 -7.00 -11.43
N LEU A 38 24.24 -6.45 -10.72
CA LEU A 38 24.88 -5.17 -11.07
C LEU A 38 25.88 -5.31 -12.23
N GLU A 39 26.36 -6.52 -12.50
CA GLU A 39 27.15 -6.83 -13.71
C GLU A 39 26.24 -6.98 -14.92
N ASP A 40 25.11 -7.68 -14.77
CA ASP A 40 24.14 -7.92 -15.83
C ASP A 40 23.33 -6.66 -16.20
N VAL A 41 23.03 -5.80 -15.22
CA VAL A 41 22.21 -4.59 -15.37
C VAL A 41 22.91 -3.37 -14.76
N PRO A 42 24.03 -2.91 -15.34
CA PRO A 42 24.86 -1.86 -14.75
C PRO A 42 24.16 -0.50 -14.62
N ASP A 43 23.13 -0.25 -15.44
CA ASP A 43 22.39 1.01 -15.45
C ASP A 43 21.26 1.08 -14.42
N ILE A 44 21.00 -0.01 -13.68
CA ILE A 44 19.99 0.02 -12.62
C ILE A 44 20.31 1.13 -11.61
N ALA A 45 19.33 1.93 -11.23
CA ALA A 45 19.53 3.04 -10.30
C ALA A 45 19.67 2.57 -8.84
N GLY A 46 19.10 1.41 -8.52
CA GLY A 46 19.03 0.89 -7.18
C GLY A 46 17.98 -0.19 -7.02
N ILE A 47 17.73 -0.59 -5.78
CA ILE A 47 16.79 -1.64 -5.41
C ILE A 47 15.85 -1.14 -4.32
N ILE A 48 14.58 -1.50 -4.45
CA ILE A 48 13.58 -1.38 -3.40
C ILE A 48 13.31 -2.79 -2.88
N THR A 49 13.42 -3.01 -1.57
CA THR A 49 13.27 -4.33 -0.95
C THR A 49 12.40 -4.28 0.30
N SER A 50 11.77 -5.42 0.60
CA SER A 50 11.02 -5.63 1.83
C SER A 50 11.52 -6.92 2.48
N LEU A 51 11.85 -6.86 3.76
CA LEU A 51 12.23 -8.03 4.56
C LEU A 51 11.23 -8.33 5.69
N GLY A 52 10.33 -7.39 5.98
CA GLY A 52 9.44 -7.41 7.15
C GLY A 52 8.35 -8.48 7.11
N THR A 53 8.15 -9.13 5.95
CA THR A 53 7.03 -10.03 5.71
C THR A 53 7.32 -11.44 6.25
N GLY A 54 6.29 -12.10 6.78
CA GLY A 54 6.33 -13.50 7.19
C GLY A 54 6.25 -14.49 6.01
N GLU A 55 6.07 -14.01 4.79
CA GLU A 55 5.76 -14.84 3.61
C GLU A 55 7.02 -15.52 3.04
N SER A 56 8.20 -15.04 3.41
CA SER A 56 9.46 -15.67 3.02
C SER A 56 9.72 -16.95 3.84
N ARG A 57 10.12 -18.03 3.17
CA ARG A 57 10.56 -19.29 3.81
C ARG A 57 11.79 -19.14 4.70
N VAL A 58 12.52 -18.03 4.58
CA VAL A 58 13.65 -17.66 5.43
C VAL A 58 13.34 -16.49 6.36
N SER A 59 12.08 -16.08 6.49
CA SER A 59 11.69 -14.98 7.38
C SER A 59 11.98 -15.33 8.84
N ILE A 60 12.67 -14.45 9.57
CA ILE A 60 12.93 -14.64 11.00
C ILE A 60 11.66 -14.56 11.85
N THR A 61 10.65 -13.81 11.40
CA THR A 61 9.39 -13.59 12.15
C THR A 61 8.44 -14.79 12.06
N SER A 62 8.57 -15.61 11.01
CA SER A 62 7.79 -16.86 10.82
C SER A 62 8.69 -18.11 10.82
N ASN A 63 9.93 -17.97 11.31
CA ASN A 63 10.91 -19.05 11.34
C ASN A 63 10.50 -20.17 12.32
N ARG A 64 10.52 -21.41 11.84
CA ARG A 64 10.24 -22.62 12.65
C ARG A 64 11.49 -23.39 13.04
N CYS A 65 12.65 -23.03 12.50
CA CYS A 65 13.91 -23.69 12.82
C CYS A 65 14.42 -23.27 14.21
N THR A 66 14.69 -24.25 15.07
CA THR A 66 15.15 -24.06 16.46
C THR A 66 16.63 -24.41 16.67
N CYS A 67 17.41 -24.53 15.60
CA CYS A 67 18.83 -24.87 15.70
C CYS A 67 19.62 -23.82 16.53
N PRO A 68 20.83 -24.13 17.03
CA PRO A 68 21.60 -23.20 17.88
C PRO A 68 21.82 -21.82 17.25
N LEU A 69 21.99 -21.74 15.92
CA LEU A 69 22.11 -20.45 15.22
C LEU A 69 20.83 -19.63 15.29
N CYS A 70 19.67 -20.26 15.09
CA CYS A 70 18.38 -19.59 15.17
C CYS A 70 18.03 -19.20 16.60
N ALA A 71 18.31 -20.07 17.58
CA ALA A 71 18.06 -19.81 18.99
C ALA A 71 18.90 -18.62 19.53
N ALA A 72 20.11 -18.41 18.99
CA ALA A 72 21.00 -17.34 19.43
C ALA A 72 20.87 -16.04 18.62
N LYS A 73 20.08 -16.01 17.53
CA LYS A 73 19.99 -14.84 16.64
C LYS A 73 18.85 -13.93 17.06
N SER A 74 19.14 -12.66 17.30
CA SER A 74 18.12 -11.62 17.44
C SER A 74 17.49 -11.30 16.07
N THR A 75 16.22 -10.91 16.09
CA THR A 75 15.51 -10.43 14.89
C THR A 75 16.25 -9.26 14.25
N GLU A 76 16.72 -8.33 15.06
CA GLU A 76 17.44 -7.12 14.65
C GLU A 76 18.75 -7.45 13.93
N ASP A 77 19.57 -8.35 14.47
CA ASP A 77 20.85 -8.71 13.84
C ASP A 77 20.66 -9.55 12.58
N TRP A 78 19.54 -10.30 12.49
CA TRP A 78 19.17 -10.98 11.26
C TRP A 78 18.85 -9.97 10.14
N TYR A 79 17.98 -8.99 10.42
CA TYR A 79 17.61 -7.95 9.45
C TYR A 79 18.83 -7.17 8.96
N LEU A 80 19.65 -6.69 9.89
CA LEU A 80 20.85 -5.94 9.53
C LEU A 80 21.85 -6.77 8.74
N GLY A 81 21.99 -8.06 9.07
CA GLY A 81 22.84 -8.97 8.32
C GLY A 81 22.44 -9.12 6.86
N LEU A 82 21.14 -9.23 6.58
CA LEU A 82 20.64 -9.32 5.21
C LEU A 82 20.68 -7.97 4.48
N LEU A 83 20.26 -6.89 5.13
CA LEU A 83 20.29 -5.55 4.54
C LEU A 83 21.73 -5.13 4.20
N SER A 84 22.70 -5.44 5.06
CA SER A 84 24.12 -5.18 4.78
C SER A 84 24.60 -5.98 3.57
N ALA A 85 24.21 -7.25 3.45
CA ALA A 85 24.58 -8.09 2.30
C ALA A 85 24.03 -7.58 0.96
N MET A 86 22.87 -6.90 0.97
CA MET A 86 22.31 -6.22 -0.20
C MET A 86 22.95 -4.85 -0.43
N TYR A 87 23.16 -4.08 0.64
CA TYR A 87 23.66 -2.71 0.60
C TYR A 87 25.11 -2.63 0.11
N GLU A 88 26.01 -3.48 0.63
CA GLU A 88 27.45 -3.45 0.31
C GLU A 88 27.74 -3.42 -1.21
N PRO A 89 27.22 -4.36 -2.04
CA PRO A 89 27.46 -4.33 -3.48
C PRO A 89 26.80 -3.14 -4.18
N LEU A 90 25.62 -2.69 -3.72
CA LEU A 90 24.95 -1.50 -4.27
C LEU A 90 25.77 -0.24 -4.01
N ALA A 91 26.19 -0.02 -2.77
CA ALA A 91 26.97 1.13 -2.35
C ALA A 91 28.32 1.20 -3.07
N ALA A 92 29.00 0.06 -3.25
CA ALA A 92 30.25 -0.04 -4.00
C ALA A 92 30.13 0.43 -5.47
N LYS A 93 28.92 0.41 -6.03
CA LYS A 93 28.60 0.87 -7.40
C LYS A 93 27.80 2.18 -7.42
N GLY A 94 27.67 2.86 -6.27
CA GLY A 94 26.91 4.10 -6.15
C GLY A 94 25.40 3.94 -6.40
N LYS A 95 24.85 2.75 -6.18
CA LYS A 95 23.43 2.44 -6.37
C LYS A 95 22.64 2.59 -5.09
N ARG A 96 21.38 2.98 -5.21
CA ARG A 96 20.52 3.26 -4.05
C ARG A 96 19.89 1.98 -3.49
N LEU A 97 19.77 1.90 -2.17
CA LEU A 97 18.90 0.93 -1.50
C LEU A 97 17.72 1.66 -0.85
N VAL A 98 16.52 1.15 -1.07
CA VAL A 98 15.29 1.57 -0.39
C VAL A 98 14.69 0.38 0.35
N VAL A 99 14.42 0.54 1.65
CA VAL A 99 13.86 -0.52 2.51
C VAL A 99 12.43 -0.16 2.87
N ARG A 100 11.48 -1.07 2.59
CA ARG A 100 10.05 -0.88 2.86
C ARG A 100 9.68 -1.25 4.30
N ASP A 101 8.83 -0.46 4.94
CA ASP A 101 8.31 -0.66 6.30
C ASP A 101 7.15 -1.68 6.38
N PHE A 102 7.29 -2.80 5.68
CA PHE A 102 6.17 -3.74 5.51
C PHE A 102 5.93 -4.61 6.76
N VAL A 103 5.18 -4.07 7.71
CA VAL A 103 4.75 -4.73 8.95
C VAL A 103 3.25 -4.51 9.20
N PHE A 104 2.62 -5.45 9.90
CA PHE A 104 1.15 -5.49 10.07
C PHE A 104 0.67 -5.10 11.47
N THR A 105 1.55 -4.98 12.46
CA THR A 105 1.16 -4.71 13.85
C THR A 105 1.94 -3.53 14.41
N LYS A 106 1.30 -2.78 15.32
CA LYS A 106 1.92 -1.66 16.03
C LYS A 106 3.23 -2.06 16.73
N LYS A 107 3.23 -3.21 17.40
CA LYS A 107 4.44 -3.76 18.05
C LYS A 107 5.59 -3.97 17.06
N ASN A 108 5.30 -4.48 15.85
CA ASN A 108 6.32 -4.71 14.84
C ASN A 108 6.82 -3.41 14.21
N GLN A 109 5.98 -2.36 14.12
CA GLN A 109 6.41 -1.03 13.70
C GLN A 109 7.46 -0.44 14.64
N ASP A 110 7.22 -0.51 15.95
CA ASP A 110 8.17 -0.01 16.94
C ASP A 110 9.53 -0.75 16.87
N GLN A 111 9.49 -2.07 16.67
CA GLN A 111 10.70 -2.89 16.51
C GLN A 111 11.47 -2.54 15.24
N LEU A 112 10.78 -2.39 14.10
CA LEU A 112 11.43 -2.07 12.83
C LEU A 112 12.03 -0.65 12.82
N ALA A 113 11.38 0.32 13.46
CA ALA A 113 11.88 1.68 13.59
C ALA A 113 13.29 1.73 14.21
N SER A 114 13.51 0.95 15.27
CA SER A 114 14.82 0.87 15.96
C SER A 114 15.94 0.30 15.06
N GLN A 115 15.59 -0.47 14.03
CA GLN A 115 16.55 -1.05 13.10
C GLN A 115 16.98 -0.06 12.03
N PHE A 116 16.09 0.84 11.62
CA PHE A 116 16.41 1.87 10.63
C PHE A 116 17.54 2.80 11.10
N ASP A 117 17.63 3.08 12.40
CA ASP A 117 18.72 3.86 12.97
C ASP A 117 20.10 3.22 12.81
N ARG A 118 20.15 1.88 12.69
CA ARG A 118 21.39 1.12 12.50
C ARG A 118 21.81 0.98 11.03
N LEU A 119 20.96 1.38 10.08
CA LEU A 119 21.29 1.33 8.66
C LEU A 119 22.18 2.51 8.25
N PRO A 120 23.00 2.35 7.19
CA PRO A 120 23.74 3.46 6.58
C PRO A 120 22.81 4.65 6.23
N GLY A 121 23.32 5.87 6.39
CA GLY A 121 22.52 7.11 6.32
C GLY A 121 21.90 7.40 4.94
N ASP A 122 22.47 6.82 3.89
CA ASP A 122 22.07 6.96 2.49
C ASP A 122 21.02 5.93 2.05
N VAL A 123 20.65 4.99 2.92
CA VAL A 123 19.51 4.09 2.70
C VAL A 123 18.21 4.86 2.91
N ALA A 124 17.34 4.86 1.89
CA ALA A 124 15.99 5.43 2.01
C ALA A 124 15.03 4.42 2.66
N ILE A 125 14.06 4.94 3.40
CA ILE A 125 12.99 4.13 4.01
C ILE A 125 11.69 4.45 3.28
N ALA A 126 11.08 3.42 2.69
CA ALA A 126 9.75 3.52 2.11
C ALA A 126 8.70 3.18 3.18
N ILE A 127 7.76 4.09 3.39
CA ILE A 127 6.80 4.08 4.50
C ILE A 127 5.39 4.09 3.92
N LYS A 128 4.55 3.10 4.23
CA LYS A 128 3.13 3.14 3.88
C LYS A 128 2.46 4.41 4.43
N ASN A 129 1.57 5.01 3.66
CA ASN A 129 0.82 6.20 4.09
C ASN A 129 -0.06 5.96 5.33
N THR A 130 -0.37 4.69 5.63
CA THR A 130 -1.10 4.18 6.79
C THR A 130 -0.21 3.23 7.61
N PRO A 131 -0.45 3.07 8.93
CA PRO A 131 0.38 2.22 9.78
C PRO A 131 0.07 0.72 9.69
N HIS A 132 -1.00 0.35 9.01
CA HIS A 132 -1.29 -1.04 8.65
C HIS A 132 -1.16 -1.16 7.12
N ASP A 133 -2.00 -1.94 6.47
CA ASP A 133 -2.18 -1.91 5.04
C ASP A 133 -2.88 -0.62 4.59
N TYR A 134 -3.00 -0.44 3.27
CA TYR A 134 -3.47 0.78 2.60
C TYR A 134 -4.96 1.10 2.82
N TYR A 135 -5.50 0.81 4.01
CA TYR A 135 -6.86 1.16 4.44
C TYR A 135 -6.97 2.67 4.68
N PRO A 136 -7.73 3.43 3.86
CA PRO A 136 -7.80 4.88 4.01
C PRO A 136 -8.44 5.35 5.33
N THR A 137 -9.15 4.45 6.04
CA THR A 137 -9.78 4.73 7.35
C THR A 137 -8.80 4.76 8.52
N PHE A 138 -7.59 4.20 8.33
CA PHE A 138 -6.53 4.20 9.32
C PHE A 138 -5.85 5.58 9.40
N PRO A 139 -5.27 5.93 10.55
CA PRO A 139 -4.57 7.20 10.69
C PRO A 139 -3.32 7.26 9.79
N VAL A 140 -2.61 8.39 9.85
CA VAL A 140 -1.29 8.51 9.21
C VAL A 140 -0.31 7.58 9.91
N ASN A 141 0.61 6.99 9.14
CA ASN A 141 1.69 6.18 9.70
C ASN A 141 2.62 7.07 10.56
N ALA A 142 2.71 6.77 11.86
CA ALA A 142 3.51 7.54 12.80
C ALA A 142 5.01 7.56 12.47
N LEU A 143 5.51 6.59 11.69
CA LEU A 143 6.90 6.59 11.22
C LEU A 143 7.23 7.77 10.31
N ILE A 144 6.23 8.33 9.61
CA ILE A 144 6.42 9.51 8.76
C ILE A 144 6.89 10.69 9.61
N GLU A 145 6.30 10.86 10.79
CA GLU A 145 6.68 11.89 11.74
C GLU A 145 7.92 11.49 12.54
N ASN A 146 7.93 10.29 13.12
CA ASN A 146 8.91 9.91 14.14
C ASN A 146 10.29 9.58 13.57
N LEU A 147 10.38 9.12 12.31
CA LEU A 147 11.66 8.80 11.68
C LEU A 147 12.37 10.08 11.21
N LYS A 148 13.28 10.60 12.04
CA LYS A 148 14.06 11.80 11.76
C LYS A 148 15.39 11.46 11.07
N GLY A 149 15.92 12.43 10.31
CA GLY A 149 17.25 12.31 9.70
C GLY A 149 17.40 11.27 8.58
N ARG A 150 16.30 10.64 8.14
CA ARG A 150 16.28 9.63 7.07
C ARG A 150 15.56 10.14 5.83
N ASP A 151 16.01 9.69 4.67
CA ASP A 151 15.30 9.87 3.40
C ASP A 151 14.04 8.99 3.40
N LYS A 152 12.87 9.62 3.41
CA LYS A 152 11.57 8.94 3.45
C LYS A 152 10.89 8.95 2.09
N TRP A 153 10.41 7.80 1.65
CA TRP A 153 9.57 7.64 0.47
C TRP A 153 8.19 7.18 0.95
N ILE A 154 7.10 7.82 0.52
CA ILE A 154 5.77 7.44 1.01
C ILE A 154 5.05 6.57 -0.01
N GLU A 155 4.52 5.43 0.44
CA GLU A 155 3.79 4.51 -0.41
C GLU A 155 2.28 4.73 -0.31
N PHE A 156 1.62 4.78 -1.46
CA PHE A 156 0.17 4.84 -1.58
C PHE A 156 -0.33 3.73 -2.49
N ASP A 157 -1.57 3.31 -2.28
CA ASP A 157 -2.30 2.47 -3.22
C ASP A 157 -3.16 3.36 -4.13
N ALA A 158 -2.94 3.31 -5.44
CA ALA A 158 -3.77 3.98 -6.42
C ALA A 158 -4.83 3.05 -7.03
N MET A 159 -4.63 1.72 -6.97
CA MET A 159 -5.52 0.73 -7.59
C MET A 159 -6.79 0.48 -6.78
N ALA A 160 -6.68 0.50 -5.46
CA ALA A 160 -7.76 0.23 -4.49
C ALA A 160 -7.92 -1.22 -4.03
N GLN A 161 -6.83 -1.89 -3.64
CA GLN A 161 -6.91 -3.26 -3.07
C GLN A 161 -7.94 -3.36 -1.93
N TYR A 162 -7.99 -2.34 -1.05
CA TYR A 162 -8.86 -2.33 0.14
C TYR A 162 -10.00 -1.31 0.06
N PHE A 163 -10.21 -0.71 -1.11
CA PHE A 163 -11.26 0.29 -1.32
C PHE A 163 -11.91 0.12 -2.71
N GLY A 164 -12.20 -1.13 -3.09
CA GLY A 164 -13.17 -1.45 -4.15
C GLY A 164 -12.60 -1.88 -5.51
N TRP A 165 -11.29 -2.13 -5.61
CA TRP A 165 -10.59 -2.60 -6.81
C TRP A 165 -10.85 -1.76 -8.07
N GLY A 166 -11.39 -0.54 -7.98
CA GLY A 166 -11.79 0.20 -9.18
C GLY A 166 -12.95 -0.43 -9.97
N ILE A 167 -13.70 -1.38 -9.40
CA ILE A 167 -14.97 -1.88 -9.97
C ILE A 167 -15.95 -0.70 -10.14
N GLY A 168 -16.04 0.12 -9.09
CA GLY A 168 -16.57 1.48 -9.16
C GLY A 168 -15.45 2.48 -8.89
N PRO A 169 -15.65 3.78 -9.22
CA PRO A 169 -14.73 4.82 -8.81
C PRO A 169 -14.53 4.79 -7.29
N SER A 170 -13.29 4.91 -6.85
CA SER A 170 -12.91 5.03 -5.45
C SER A 170 -11.75 6.01 -5.32
N ILE A 171 -12.13 7.28 -5.35
CA ILE A 171 -11.21 8.38 -5.60
C ILE A 171 -10.88 9.10 -4.28
N LEU A 172 -9.59 9.15 -3.94
CA LEU A 172 -9.07 9.55 -2.63
C LEU A 172 -8.38 10.92 -2.66
N LEU A 173 -8.84 11.88 -3.47
CA LEU A 173 -8.14 13.18 -3.66
C LEU A 173 -7.86 13.93 -2.35
N GLU A 174 -8.84 14.00 -1.45
CA GLU A 174 -8.69 14.69 -0.15
C GLU A 174 -7.73 13.94 0.79
N ASP A 175 -7.82 12.61 0.86
CA ASP A 175 -6.93 11.78 1.68
C ASP A 175 -5.48 11.88 1.16
N PHE A 176 -5.28 11.75 -0.15
CA PHE A 176 -3.98 11.93 -0.80
C PHE A 176 -3.42 13.32 -0.49
N ARG A 177 -4.19 14.39 -0.72
CA ARG A 177 -3.74 15.76 -0.45
C ARG A 177 -3.29 15.94 1.00
N THR A 178 -4.10 15.48 1.94
CA THR A 178 -3.81 15.59 3.38
C THR A 178 -2.52 14.83 3.73
N ARG A 179 -2.37 13.60 3.23
CA ARG A 179 -1.21 12.75 3.53
C ARG A 179 0.06 13.21 2.82
N PHE A 180 0.00 13.69 1.59
CA PHE A 180 1.14 14.31 0.90
C PHE A 180 1.59 15.57 1.62
N ALA A 181 0.66 16.47 1.98
CA ALA A 181 0.99 17.67 2.74
C ALA A 181 1.66 17.32 4.07
N HIS A 182 1.13 16.35 4.80
CA HIS A 182 1.73 15.86 6.04
C HIS A 182 3.12 15.24 5.81
N ALA A 183 3.28 14.38 4.80
CA ALA A 183 4.55 13.75 4.47
C ALA A 183 5.64 14.77 4.09
N LEU A 184 5.30 15.74 3.26
CA LEU A 184 6.21 16.82 2.85
C LEU A 184 6.62 17.68 4.04
N ALA A 185 5.68 18.02 4.93
CA ALA A 185 5.96 18.75 6.16
C ALA A 185 6.95 18.00 7.08
N HIS A 186 7.01 16.66 6.97
CA HIS A 186 7.91 15.80 7.73
C HIS A 186 9.12 15.31 6.91
N GLY A 187 9.41 15.93 5.77
CA GLY A 187 10.65 15.72 5.01
C GLY A 187 10.66 14.48 4.13
N ALA A 188 9.50 14.00 3.67
CA ALA A 188 9.44 13.03 2.58
C ALA A 188 10.11 13.58 1.30
N LYS A 189 10.83 12.72 0.59
CA LYS A 189 11.59 13.06 -0.62
C LYS A 189 11.22 12.21 -1.84
N GLY A 190 10.41 11.17 -1.64
CA GLY A 190 9.98 10.27 -2.70
C GLY A 190 8.58 9.75 -2.46
N VAL A 191 8.00 9.17 -3.50
CA VAL A 191 6.67 8.55 -3.47
C VAL A 191 6.71 7.25 -4.25
N ILE A 192 5.95 6.26 -3.78
CA ILE A 192 5.66 5.03 -4.50
C ILE A 192 4.13 4.96 -4.65
N LEU A 193 3.65 4.79 -5.88
CA LEU A 193 2.22 4.67 -6.17
C LEU A 193 1.99 3.26 -6.70
N ARG A 194 1.33 2.42 -5.92
CA ARG A 194 0.99 1.06 -6.34
C ARG A 194 -0.16 1.10 -7.33
N THR A 195 0.05 0.51 -8.51
CA THR A 195 -0.89 0.54 -9.64
C THR A 195 -1.68 -0.75 -9.83
N ASP A 196 -1.28 -1.83 -9.17
CA ASP A 196 -1.88 -3.16 -9.30
C ASP A 196 -1.74 -3.95 -7.98
N TRP A 197 -2.28 -5.16 -7.97
CA TRP A 197 -2.10 -6.11 -6.88
C TRP A 197 -1.76 -7.48 -7.46
N GLU A 198 -0.70 -8.10 -6.95
CA GLU A 198 -0.16 -9.37 -7.46
C GLU A 198 -1.14 -10.55 -7.37
N SER A 199 -2.21 -10.45 -6.59
CA SER A 199 -3.24 -11.49 -6.50
C SER A 199 -4.38 -11.30 -7.51
N LEU A 200 -4.35 -10.23 -8.32
CA LEU A 200 -5.36 -9.93 -9.33
C LEU A 200 -4.70 -9.60 -10.67
N ASP A 201 -4.24 -10.66 -11.34
CA ASP A 201 -3.56 -10.58 -12.63
C ASP A 201 -4.40 -9.85 -13.69
N GLY A 202 -3.74 -8.95 -14.43
CA GLY A 202 -4.37 -8.18 -15.49
C GLY A 202 -5.27 -7.04 -15.02
N HIS A 203 -5.33 -6.77 -13.72
CA HIS A 203 -6.14 -5.69 -13.16
C HIS A 203 -5.29 -4.55 -12.59
N THR A 204 -5.49 -3.34 -13.09
CA THR A 204 -4.68 -2.18 -12.72
C THR A 204 -5.50 -0.90 -12.65
N ALA A 205 -5.00 0.08 -11.89
CA ALA A 205 -5.50 1.44 -11.85
C ALA A 205 -5.65 2.05 -13.25
N PHE A 206 -4.77 1.72 -14.20
CA PHE A 206 -4.81 2.27 -15.57
C PHE A 206 -6.09 1.95 -16.34
N ASP A 207 -6.75 0.83 -16.00
CA ASP A 207 -7.96 0.36 -16.70
C ASP A 207 -9.25 0.71 -15.98
N THR A 208 -9.16 1.49 -14.89
CA THR A 208 -10.31 1.81 -14.02
C THR A 208 -10.39 3.33 -13.76
N PRO A 209 -11.52 3.84 -13.23
CA PRO A 209 -11.61 5.21 -12.76
C PRO A 209 -10.55 5.60 -11.74
N ASN A 210 -9.97 4.62 -11.05
CA ASN A 210 -8.96 4.86 -10.02
C ASN A 210 -7.63 5.36 -10.58
N ILE A 211 -7.43 5.38 -11.91
CA ILE A 211 -6.31 6.09 -12.54
C ILE A 211 -6.20 7.55 -12.05
N VAL A 212 -7.32 8.18 -11.67
CA VAL A 212 -7.33 9.55 -11.10
C VAL A 212 -6.49 9.65 -9.82
N ASN A 213 -6.41 8.58 -9.01
CA ASN A 213 -5.53 8.54 -7.83
C ASN A 213 -4.05 8.60 -8.23
N LEU A 214 -3.67 8.06 -9.40
CA LEU A 214 -2.30 8.15 -9.93
C LEU A 214 -1.96 9.59 -10.36
N TYR A 215 -2.87 10.27 -11.07
CA TYR A 215 -2.71 11.70 -11.37
C TYR A 215 -2.65 12.55 -10.10
N ALA A 216 -3.46 12.22 -9.09
CA ALA A 216 -3.41 12.88 -7.79
C ALA A 216 -2.03 12.71 -7.15
N GLY A 217 -1.51 11.48 -7.12
CA GLY A 217 -0.16 11.21 -6.61
C GLY A 217 0.92 12.02 -7.33
N ALA A 218 0.88 12.07 -8.67
CA ALA A 218 1.82 12.86 -9.46
C ALA A 218 1.73 14.37 -9.19
N ALA A 219 0.51 14.93 -9.19
CA ALA A 219 0.29 16.36 -8.97
C ALA A 219 0.60 16.82 -7.53
N LEU A 220 0.42 15.93 -6.55
CA LEU A 220 0.62 16.24 -5.14
C LEU A 220 2.05 15.98 -4.65
N ALA A 221 2.82 15.11 -5.31
CA ALA A 221 4.16 14.70 -4.87
C ALA A 221 5.11 15.85 -4.54
N GLY A 222 5.03 16.97 -5.29
CA GLY A 222 5.91 18.13 -5.09
C GLY A 222 5.41 19.20 -4.12
N SER A 223 4.11 19.28 -3.85
CA SER A 223 3.53 20.43 -3.12
C SER A 223 2.47 20.07 -2.08
N GLY A 224 1.80 18.93 -2.23
CA GLY A 224 0.64 18.54 -1.43
C GLY A 224 -0.55 19.49 -1.55
N LYS A 225 -0.59 20.36 -2.58
CA LYS A 225 -1.54 21.49 -2.66
C LYS A 225 -2.40 21.54 -3.92
N ALA A 226 -2.14 20.68 -4.90
CA ALA A 226 -2.94 20.63 -6.13
C ALA A 226 -4.44 20.50 -5.81
N LYS A 227 -5.25 21.28 -6.51
CA LYS A 227 -6.71 21.28 -6.35
C LYS A 227 -7.33 20.08 -7.06
N ASP A 228 -8.52 19.68 -6.63
CA ASP A 228 -9.24 18.54 -7.22
C ASP A 228 -9.46 18.77 -8.73
N GLU A 229 -9.81 20.00 -9.12
CA GLU A 229 -10.06 20.39 -10.50
C GLU A 229 -8.79 20.33 -11.35
N GLU A 230 -7.65 20.74 -10.82
CA GLU A 230 -6.36 20.68 -11.53
C GLU A 230 -5.97 19.23 -11.82
N ILE A 231 -6.14 18.35 -10.84
CA ILE A 231 -5.85 16.91 -10.97
C ILE A 231 -6.77 16.27 -12.01
N VAL A 232 -8.07 16.51 -11.91
CA VAL A 232 -9.05 15.95 -12.83
C VAL A 232 -8.88 16.54 -14.23
N ARG A 233 -8.50 17.81 -14.35
CA ARG A 233 -8.18 18.43 -15.65
C ARG A 233 -7.04 17.72 -16.34
N LEU A 234 -5.93 17.49 -15.63
CA LEU A 234 -4.76 16.79 -16.16
C LEU A 234 -5.14 15.40 -16.70
N TRP A 235 -5.94 14.66 -15.93
CA TRP A 235 -6.42 13.35 -16.37
C TRP A 235 -7.31 13.42 -17.61
N VAL A 236 -8.31 14.32 -17.63
CA VAL A 236 -9.24 14.45 -18.77
C VAL A 236 -8.49 14.84 -20.05
N GLU A 237 -7.52 15.75 -19.95
CA GLU A 237 -6.71 16.18 -21.08
C GLU A 237 -5.80 15.06 -21.62
N ASP A 238 -5.19 14.28 -20.74
CA ASP A 238 -4.27 13.19 -21.11
C ASP A 238 -5.00 11.95 -21.65
N ALA A 239 -6.09 11.52 -21.02
CA ALA A 239 -6.75 10.25 -21.34
C ALA A 239 -7.47 10.25 -22.70
N ARG A 240 -8.22 11.32 -23.01
CA ARG A 240 -9.00 11.43 -24.27
C ARG A 240 -9.09 12.85 -24.83
N GLY A 241 -8.64 13.86 -24.07
CA GLY A 241 -8.95 15.25 -24.36
C GLY A 241 -10.45 15.56 -24.26
N PHE A 242 -10.79 16.84 -24.28
CA PHE A 242 -12.17 17.25 -24.52
C PHE A 242 -12.54 16.88 -25.96
N LYS A 243 -13.65 16.15 -26.17
CA LYS A 243 -14.09 15.70 -27.49
C LYS A 243 -14.18 16.82 -28.53
N ASP A 244 -14.50 18.03 -28.07
CA ASP A 244 -14.45 19.25 -28.86
C ASP A 244 -13.25 20.10 -28.42
N PRO A 245 -12.17 20.15 -29.22
CA PRO A 245 -11.01 21.00 -28.93
C PRO A 245 -11.36 22.50 -28.87
N SER A 246 -12.42 22.91 -29.58
CA SER A 246 -12.92 24.29 -29.62
C SER A 246 -13.84 24.66 -28.46
N MET A 247 -14.11 23.72 -27.55
CA MET A 247 -14.91 23.95 -26.35
C MET A 247 -14.35 25.15 -25.56
N PRO A 248 -15.19 26.15 -25.24
CA PRO A 248 -14.78 27.31 -24.44
C PRO A 248 -14.14 26.90 -23.13
N GLU A 249 -13.09 27.61 -22.70
CA GLU A 249 -12.34 27.26 -21.50
C GLU A 249 -13.23 27.25 -20.24
N ALA A 250 -14.16 28.20 -20.13
CA ALA A 250 -15.12 28.25 -19.03
C ALA A 250 -15.99 26.99 -18.93
N ILE A 251 -16.36 26.38 -20.08
CA ILE A 251 -17.13 25.13 -20.09
C ILE A 251 -16.25 23.96 -19.67
N LYS A 252 -14.98 23.94 -20.08
CA LYS A 252 -14.03 22.90 -19.65
C LYS A 252 -13.79 22.97 -18.13
N GLU A 253 -13.62 24.18 -17.59
CA GLU A 253 -13.50 24.41 -16.14
C GLU A 253 -14.74 23.92 -15.38
N GLU A 254 -15.95 24.29 -15.82
CA GLU A 254 -17.21 23.85 -15.21
C GLU A 254 -17.35 22.32 -15.26
N ALA A 255 -17.08 21.71 -16.41
CA ALA A 255 -17.16 20.26 -16.59
C ALA A 255 -16.16 19.52 -15.70
N THR A 256 -14.93 20.02 -15.60
CA THR A 256 -13.90 19.46 -14.72
C THR A 256 -14.29 19.60 -13.25
N ALA A 257 -14.78 20.76 -12.82
CA ALA A 257 -15.21 20.99 -11.44
C ALA A 257 -16.39 20.07 -11.06
N TRP A 258 -17.35 19.92 -11.96
CA TRP A 258 -18.45 18.98 -11.80
C TRP A 258 -17.97 17.52 -11.68
N LEU A 259 -17.05 17.10 -12.55
CA LEU A 259 -16.50 15.75 -12.52
C LEU A 259 -15.70 15.49 -11.24
N ALA A 260 -14.90 16.47 -10.79
CA ALA A 260 -14.15 16.36 -9.55
C ALA A 260 -15.07 16.21 -8.33
N SER A 261 -16.15 17.01 -8.28
CA SER A 261 -17.21 16.89 -7.26
C SER A 261 -17.85 15.49 -7.27
N LEU A 262 -18.13 14.95 -8.46
CA LEU A 262 -18.72 13.62 -8.60
C LEU A 262 -17.77 12.51 -8.12
N LEU A 263 -16.50 12.56 -8.54
CA LEU A 263 -15.49 11.57 -8.18
C LEU A 263 -15.19 11.59 -6.69
N ARG A 264 -15.14 12.76 -6.06
CA ARG A 264 -14.93 12.90 -4.61
C ARG A 264 -15.98 12.14 -3.80
N ARG A 265 -17.24 12.13 -4.23
CA ARG A 265 -18.34 11.41 -3.57
C ARG A 265 -18.20 9.89 -3.62
N SER A 266 -17.39 9.38 -4.53
CA SER A 266 -17.22 7.93 -4.71
C SER A 266 -16.60 7.27 -3.49
N TRP A 267 -15.67 7.95 -2.80
CA TRP A 267 -15.07 7.42 -1.58
C TRP A 267 -16.10 7.20 -0.47
N ASP A 268 -17.04 8.13 -0.25
CA ASP A 268 -18.06 7.98 0.79
C ASP A 268 -18.93 6.74 0.53
N VAL A 269 -19.30 6.50 -0.73
CA VAL A 269 -20.08 5.32 -1.15
C VAL A 269 -19.29 4.04 -0.88
N ILE A 270 -18.03 3.99 -1.32
CA ILE A 270 -17.18 2.80 -1.15
C ILE A 270 -16.90 2.53 0.32
N LYS A 271 -16.58 3.58 1.09
CA LYS A 271 -16.30 3.49 2.51
C LYS A 271 -17.50 2.91 3.27
N GLN A 272 -18.69 3.46 3.05
CA GLN A 272 -19.93 2.98 3.66
C GLN A 272 -20.35 1.60 3.13
N GLY A 273 -19.95 1.23 1.92
CA GLY A 273 -20.20 -0.10 1.37
C GLY A 273 -19.31 -1.19 1.98
N LEU A 274 -17.99 -0.95 2.06
CA LEU A 274 -16.97 -1.96 2.36
C LEU A 274 -16.51 -2.02 3.82
N PHE A 275 -16.68 -0.92 4.58
CA PHE A 275 -16.27 -0.83 5.98
C PHE A 275 -17.50 -0.81 6.87
N VAL A 276 -17.36 -1.05 8.16
CA VAL A 276 -18.45 -0.87 9.14
C VAL A 276 -17.99 0.15 10.15
N GLN A 277 -18.59 1.33 10.16
CA GLN A 277 -18.19 2.44 11.02
C GLN A 277 -16.67 2.73 10.97
N ASP A 278 -16.11 2.75 9.76
CA ASP A 278 -14.67 2.87 9.44
C ASP A 278 -13.82 1.61 9.68
N CYS A 279 -14.33 0.61 10.40
CA CYS A 279 -13.61 -0.62 10.68
C CYS A 279 -13.61 -1.57 9.47
N VAL A 280 -12.50 -2.30 9.29
CA VAL A 280 -12.34 -3.22 8.15
C VAL A 280 -13.22 -4.44 8.37
N PHE A 281 -14.23 -4.60 7.51
CA PHE A 281 -15.15 -5.74 7.52
C PHE A 281 -15.02 -6.62 6.26
N ASN A 282 -14.28 -6.14 5.26
CA ASN A 282 -14.03 -6.82 4.00
C ASN A 282 -12.68 -7.58 4.02
N ASP A 283 -12.54 -8.55 3.13
CA ASP A 283 -11.27 -9.21 2.84
C ASP A 283 -10.76 -8.70 1.48
N CYS A 284 -9.81 -7.76 1.48
CA CYS A 284 -9.29 -7.15 0.25
C CYS A 284 -10.43 -6.65 -0.67
N SER A 285 -11.37 -5.87 -0.16
CA SER A 285 -12.58 -5.39 -0.88
C SER A 285 -13.63 -6.44 -1.24
N THR A 286 -13.47 -7.73 -0.89
CA THR A 286 -14.53 -8.73 -1.04
C THR A 286 -15.35 -8.89 0.24
N PHE A 287 -16.56 -9.41 0.10
CA PHE A 287 -17.33 -9.86 1.26
C PHE A 287 -16.57 -10.99 1.97
N PRO A 288 -16.59 -11.00 3.32
CA PRO A 288 -16.07 -12.13 4.07
C PRO A 288 -16.90 -13.39 3.78
N VAL A 289 -16.26 -14.56 3.78
CA VAL A 289 -16.93 -15.85 3.51
C VAL A 289 -17.93 -16.25 4.60
N GLY A 290 -17.84 -15.61 5.77
CA GLY A 290 -18.74 -15.84 6.88
C GLY A 290 -18.55 -14.83 8.01
N TYR A 291 -19.46 -14.86 8.98
CA TYR A 291 -19.47 -13.94 10.11
C TYR A 291 -18.19 -14.04 10.96
N ASP A 292 -17.70 -15.25 11.21
CA ASP A 292 -16.47 -15.48 11.99
C ASP A 292 -15.25 -14.84 11.32
N GLN A 293 -15.15 -14.95 9.99
CA GLN A 293 -14.07 -14.29 9.24
C GLN A 293 -14.21 -12.77 9.34
N ALA A 294 -15.44 -12.25 9.22
CA ALA A 294 -15.70 -10.82 9.32
C ALA A 294 -15.29 -10.24 10.68
N LEU A 295 -15.64 -10.94 11.78
CA LEU A 295 -15.20 -10.58 13.11
C LEU A 295 -13.68 -10.68 13.25
N TRP A 296 -13.07 -11.77 12.80
CA TRP A 296 -11.61 -11.91 12.86
C TRP A 296 -10.88 -10.79 12.10
N LEU A 297 -11.35 -10.44 10.90
CA LEU A 297 -10.81 -9.31 10.11
C LEU A 297 -10.91 -7.99 10.88
N THR A 298 -12.05 -7.76 11.52
CA THR A 298 -12.36 -6.51 12.23
C THR A 298 -11.58 -6.39 13.55
N LEU A 299 -11.60 -7.46 14.36
CA LEU A 299 -11.19 -7.47 15.77
C LEU A 299 -9.73 -7.87 15.97
N GLU A 300 -9.21 -8.72 15.09
CA GLU A 300 -7.91 -9.37 15.30
C GLU A 300 -6.90 -9.01 14.21
N LYS A 301 -7.23 -9.25 12.94
CA LYS A 301 -6.28 -9.06 11.83
C LYS A 301 -5.98 -7.57 11.60
N ASN A 302 -7.02 -6.76 11.45
CA ASN A 302 -6.87 -5.35 11.09
C ASN A 302 -7.04 -4.42 12.29
N SER A 303 -7.95 -4.73 13.21
CA SER A 303 -8.13 -4.08 14.53
C SER A 303 -7.90 -2.55 14.53
N LEU A 304 -8.77 -1.77 13.88
CA LEU A 304 -8.64 -0.30 13.85
C LEU A 304 -8.54 0.32 15.27
N GLN A 305 -9.14 -0.34 16.26
CA GLN A 305 -9.09 0.06 17.67
C GLN A 305 -7.68 0.16 18.26
N ASP A 306 -6.70 -0.60 17.73
CA ASP A 306 -5.30 -0.55 18.20
C ASP A 306 -4.65 0.82 17.90
N TRP A 307 -5.22 1.56 16.95
CA TRP A 307 -4.84 2.92 16.56
C TRP A 307 -5.86 3.98 16.97
N LYS A 308 -7.14 3.63 17.07
CA LYS A 308 -8.27 4.51 17.43
C LYS A 308 -9.11 3.86 18.54
N PRO A 309 -8.73 3.97 19.82
CA PRO A 309 -9.41 3.27 20.93
C PRO A 309 -10.92 3.51 20.99
N GLU A 310 -11.40 4.65 20.51
CA GLU A 310 -12.82 4.98 20.38
C GLU A 310 -13.60 4.06 19.45
N LYS A 311 -12.93 3.23 18.64
CA LYS A 311 -13.54 2.26 17.72
C LYS A 311 -13.80 0.88 18.33
N ALA A 312 -13.44 0.65 19.60
CA ALA A 312 -13.59 -0.65 20.26
C ALA A 312 -15.04 -1.17 20.35
N GLY A 313 -16.05 -0.28 20.28
CA GLY A 313 -17.47 -0.65 20.30
C GLY A 313 -18.17 -0.59 18.93
N ALA A 314 -17.43 -0.37 17.83
CA ALA A 314 -18.01 -0.14 16.50
C ALA A 314 -18.88 -1.30 15.99
N TYR A 315 -18.68 -2.50 16.52
CA TYR A 315 -19.34 -3.75 16.13
C TYR A 315 -20.21 -4.35 17.24
N ASP A 316 -20.46 -3.61 18.32
CA ASP A 316 -21.30 -4.10 19.41
C ASP A 316 -22.71 -4.43 18.89
N PRO A 317 -23.29 -5.59 19.26
CA PRO A 317 -24.57 -6.05 18.73
C PRO A 317 -25.79 -5.33 19.34
N GLY A 318 -25.59 -4.14 19.92
CA GLY A 318 -26.69 -3.34 20.47
C GLY A 318 -27.61 -2.83 19.36
N GLU A 319 -28.93 -2.79 19.63
CA GLU A 319 -29.94 -2.39 18.65
C GLU A 319 -29.63 -1.05 17.98
N ALA A 320 -29.28 -0.02 18.76
CA ALA A 320 -28.92 1.30 18.23
C ALA A 320 -27.71 1.25 17.28
N ASN A 321 -26.72 0.40 17.58
CA ASN A 321 -25.52 0.24 16.76
C ASN A 321 -25.85 -0.48 15.45
N ILE A 322 -26.64 -1.54 15.51
CA ILE A 322 -27.12 -2.28 14.33
C ILE A 322 -27.91 -1.35 13.40
N LEU A 323 -28.82 -0.53 13.96
CA LEU A 323 -29.58 0.44 13.17
C LEU A 323 -28.67 1.49 12.51
N ALA A 324 -27.63 1.94 13.19
CA ALA A 324 -26.63 2.85 12.61
C ALA A 324 -25.85 2.19 11.46
N ILE A 325 -25.49 0.91 11.59
CA ILE A 325 -24.81 0.14 10.53
C ILE A 325 -25.74 -0.03 9.32
N ILE A 326 -27.02 -0.34 9.54
CA ILE A 326 -28.00 -0.46 8.45
C ILE A 326 -28.17 0.88 7.72
N ASP A 327 -28.32 1.99 8.45
CA ASP A 327 -28.42 3.34 7.87
C ASP A 327 -27.16 3.71 7.06
N GLU A 328 -25.97 3.31 7.53
CA GLU A 328 -24.73 3.43 6.76
C GLU A 328 -24.80 2.70 5.42
N LYS A 329 -25.33 1.47 5.38
CA LYS A 329 -25.48 0.68 4.14
C LYS A 329 -26.54 1.23 3.20
N GLU A 330 -27.65 1.72 3.74
CA GLU A 330 -28.71 2.40 2.98
C GLU A 330 -28.15 3.66 2.29
N LYS A 331 -27.34 4.45 3.00
CA LYS A 331 -26.65 5.63 2.43
C LYS A 331 -25.68 5.25 1.32
N ALA A 332 -24.90 4.18 1.50
CA ALA A 332 -24.01 3.67 0.45
C ALA A 332 -24.81 3.28 -0.80
N LEU A 333 -25.93 2.57 -0.63
CA LEU A 333 -26.78 2.13 -1.72
C LEU A 333 -27.40 3.30 -2.48
N GLU A 334 -27.92 4.31 -1.79
CA GLU A 334 -28.49 5.50 -2.42
C GLU A 334 -27.43 6.34 -3.14
N GLY A 335 -26.25 6.47 -2.53
CA GLY A 335 -25.09 7.10 -3.15
C GLY A 335 -24.67 6.37 -4.43
N ALA A 336 -24.56 5.04 -4.40
CA ALA A 336 -24.24 4.22 -5.56
C ALA A 336 -25.29 4.37 -6.68
N LYS A 337 -26.59 4.33 -6.35
CA LYS A 337 -27.69 4.60 -7.31
C LYS A 337 -27.58 5.99 -7.93
N THR A 338 -27.21 7.00 -7.14
CA THR A 338 -27.01 8.36 -7.63
C THR A 338 -25.83 8.44 -8.59
N LEU A 339 -24.68 7.84 -8.24
CA LEU A 339 -23.50 7.81 -9.11
C LEU A 339 -23.77 7.07 -10.43
N ALA A 340 -24.53 5.97 -10.38
CA ALA A 340 -24.89 5.18 -11.55
C ALA A 340 -25.76 5.92 -12.58
N ARG A 341 -26.41 7.04 -12.18
CA ARG A 341 -27.17 7.89 -13.12
C ARG A 341 -26.30 8.69 -14.07
N TYR A 342 -24.99 8.78 -13.84
CA TYR A 342 -24.07 9.57 -14.65
C TYR A 342 -23.32 8.70 -15.66
N PRO A 343 -23.65 8.77 -16.97
CA PRO A 343 -23.04 7.92 -17.99
C PRO A 343 -21.53 8.12 -18.13
N VAL A 344 -21.00 9.26 -17.66
CA VAL A 344 -19.56 9.58 -17.66
C VAL A 344 -18.75 8.50 -16.93
N LEU A 345 -19.28 7.95 -15.83
CA LEU A 345 -18.62 6.90 -15.04
C LEU A 345 -18.71 5.52 -15.70
N ILE A 346 -19.61 5.36 -16.69
CA ILE A 346 -19.87 4.11 -17.41
C ILE A 346 -19.17 4.12 -18.80
N THR A 347 -18.88 5.30 -19.36
CA THR A 347 -18.44 5.48 -20.75
C THR A 347 -17.00 5.95 -20.93
N PHE A 348 -16.37 6.56 -19.92
CA PHE A 348 -14.94 6.92 -19.98
C PHE A 348 -14.03 5.70 -19.96
N PHE A 349 -14.47 4.64 -19.28
CA PHE A 349 -13.73 3.40 -19.11
C PHE A 349 -14.22 2.39 -20.14
N PRO A 350 -13.35 1.90 -21.04
CA PRO A 350 -13.76 0.95 -22.05
C PRO A 350 -14.32 -0.30 -21.37
N ARG A 351 -15.48 -0.78 -21.83
CA ARG A 351 -16.05 -2.09 -21.47
C ARG A 351 -15.19 -3.28 -21.92
N ASN A 352 -13.98 -3.05 -22.42
CA ASN A 352 -13.23 -4.02 -23.24
C ASN A 352 -12.20 -4.86 -22.47
N SER A 353 -12.46 -5.21 -21.22
CA SER A 353 -11.63 -6.20 -20.49
C SER A 353 -12.41 -7.18 -19.62
N TRP A 354 -13.75 -7.08 -19.55
CA TRP A 354 -14.57 -7.95 -18.68
C TRP A 354 -15.35 -9.04 -19.41
N VAL A 355 -15.13 -9.19 -20.73
CA VAL A 355 -15.71 -10.29 -21.53
C VAL A 355 -14.63 -10.84 -22.47
N SER A 356 -13.86 -11.80 -21.98
CA SER A 356 -13.29 -12.88 -22.77
C SER A 356 -13.33 -14.16 -21.97
#